data_AF-A0A286XD70-F1
#
_entry.id   AF-A0A286XD70-F1
#
_cell.length_a   1.000
_cell.length_b   1.000
_cell.length_c   1.000
_cell.angle_alpha   90.00
_cell.angle_beta   90.00
_cell.angle_gamma   90.00
#
_symmetry.space_group_name_H-M   'P 1'
#
loop_
_entity.id
_entity.type
_entity.pdbx_description
1 polymer ?
#
loop_
_entity_poly.entity_id
_entity_poly.type
_entity_poly.pdbx_seq_one_letter_code
_entity_poly.pdbx_strand_id
1 'polypeptide(L)'
;MEIADYERLTKELNQQLTNKNSKIEDLEQEIKIQRQKQETLQEELTSLQSSLQQHEEKHSRVKQLLVKTKKELADAKQAEIDHLTLQASLKGELEASHQQGEVYKIQLAEATAEKHKLHEHLKVSAEQHQRVLGTFQQRVAALQEENCAAKAEQAAVASEFENYKVRVHNVLKQQKNKCVPQAEAEGVKQEREHLEKLVDQLKIKLQDSQSHLQASGAELQTLQSEHDTLLERHNRMLQETVTKEAELREKLCSVQSENLAMKAENAKMVTQLMSQSEVLRSSFREQVRHLQDEHRKTVETLQQQLSKVEAQLFQLKSEPTTRTPCQPLKNLRERRTTDLPLLDMHTVTREEGEGMETADTESVSSASTCAPSLEQLLSSPETKLDHLAEPPLWHAEFTKEELVQKLSSTTKSAEHLNGLLRETEATNAILMEQVKLLKSEIRRLERNQEREKSVASLEYLKNVLLQFIFLKPGSERERLLPVIDTMLQLSPEEKGRLAAVAQGEEENASRSSGWASYLHSWSGLR
;
A
#
# COMPACT_ATOMS: atom_id res chain seq x y z
N MET A 1 -48.15 -1.26 131.22
CA MET A 1 -48.61 -2.06 130.07
C MET A 1 -48.50 -1.28 128.77
N GLU A 2 -48.88 0.01 128.75
CA GLU A 2 -48.83 0.86 127.55
C GLU A 2 -47.42 1.03 126.94
N ILE A 3 -46.36 1.19 127.75
CA ILE A 3 -44.98 1.36 127.26
C ILE A 3 -44.50 0.13 126.45
N ALA A 4 -44.86 -1.08 126.86
CA ALA A 4 -44.45 -2.31 126.17
C ALA A 4 -45.19 -2.51 124.83
N ASP A 5 -46.42 -2.01 124.71
CA ASP A 5 -47.18 -2.03 123.46
C ASP A 5 -46.66 -0.99 122.47
N TYR A 6 -46.26 0.19 122.96
CA TYR A 6 -45.53 1.17 122.14
C TYR A 6 -44.18 0.63 121.66
N GLU A 7 -43.40 -0.02 122.52
CA GLU A 7 -42.13 -0.65 122.13
C GLU A 7 -42.32 -1.75 121.07
N ARG A 8 -43.40 -2.54 121.17
CA ARG A 8 -43.76 -3.56 120.16
C ARG A 8 -44.13 -2.91 118.84
N LEU A 9 -44.96 -1.86 118.86
CA LEU A 9 -45.35 -1.11 117.66
C LEU A 9 -44.16 -0.41 117.01
N THR A 10 -43.25 0.17 117.78
CA THR A 10 -42.03 0.80 117.26
C THR A 10 -41.09 -0.23 116.63
N LYS A 11 -40.94 -1.42 117.23
CA LYS A 11 -40.17 -2.52 116.63
C LYS A 11 -40.79 -3.03 115.34
N GLU A 12 -42.12 -3.17 115.30
CA GLU A 12 -42.84 -3.60 114.10
C GLU A 12 -42.76 -2.57 112.97
N LEU A 13 -42.93 -1.28 113.29
CA LEU A 13 -42.73 -0.18 112.34
C LEU A 13 -41.28 -0.12 111.85
N ASN A 14 -40.29 -0.28 112.73
CA ASN A 14 -38.89 -0.34 112.33
C ASN A 14 -38.60 -1.53 111.42
N GLN A 15 -39.16 -2.71 111.73
CA GLN A 15 -39.02 -3.89 110.86
C GLN A 15 -39.69 -3.67 109.49
N GLN A 16 -40.85 -3.03 109.45
CA GLN A 16 -41.49 -2.66 108.20
C GLN A 16 -40.66 -1.63 107.42
N LEU A 17 -40.04 -0.68 108.10
CA LEU A 17 -39.18 0.34 107.50
C LEU A 17 -37.89 -0.30 106.94
N THR A 18 -37.26 -1.22 107.67
CA THR A 18 -36.09 -1.97 107.17
C THR A 18 -36.44 -2.85 105.98
N ASN A 19 -37.59 -3.55 106.01
CA ASN A 19 -38.03 -4.39 104.89
C ASN A 19 -38.39 -3.55 103.65
N LYS A 20 -38.97 -2.36 103.84
CA LYS A 20 -39.22 -1.42 102.74
C LYS A 20 -37.92 -0.85 102.19
N ASN A 21 -36.96 -0.50 103.05
CA ASN A 21 -35.65 -0.02 102.62
C ASN A 21 -34.89 -1.09 101.83
N SER A 22 -34.86 -2.34 102.30
CA SER A 22 -34.23 -3.44 101.54
C SER A 22 -34.92 -3.64 100.19
N LYS A 23 -36.25 -3.52 100.13
CA LYS A 23 -36.99 -3.64 98.87
C LYS A 23 -36.71 -2.48 97.91
N ILE A 24 -36.52 -1.26 98.43
CA ILE A 24 -36.11 -0.11 97.64
C ILE A 24 -34.70 -0.34 97.08
N GLU A 25 -33.75 -0.78 97.91
CA GLU A 25 -32.38 -1.11 97.48
C GLU A 25 -32.36 -2.17 96.36
N ASP A 26 -33.14 -3.24 96.49
CA ASP A 26 -33.27 -4.27 95.43
C ASP A 26 -33.81 -3.68 94.13
N LEU A 27 -34.85 -2.84 94.21
CA LEU A 27 -35.44 -2.19 93.03
C LEU A 27 -34.48 -1.18 92.39
N GLU A 28 -33.69 -0.47 93.19
CA GLU A 28 -32.65 0.45 92.69
C GLU A 28 -31.54 -0.31 91.96
N GLN A 29 -31.11 -1.46 92.48
CA GLN A 29 -30.15 -2.33 91.81
C GLN A 29 -30.71 -2.88 90.49
N GLU A 30 -31.95 -3.34 90.47
CA GLU A 30 -32.62 -3.82 89.26
C GLU A 30 -32.74 -2.69 88.22
N ILE A 31 -33.14 -1.48 88.62
CA ILE A 31 -33.18 -0.31 87.73
C ILE A 31 -31.79 -0.02 87.15
N LYS A 32 -30.73 -0.14 87.96
CA LYS A 32 -29.36 0.08 87.49
C LYS A 32 -28.94 -0.96 86.46
N ILE A 33 -29.24 -2.25 86.68
CA ILE A 33 -28.96 -3.33 85.73
C ILE A 33 -29.75 -3.12 84.43
N GLN A 34 -31.04 -2.77 84.51
CA GLN A 34 -31.86 -2.50 83.34
C GLN A 34 -31.36 -1.29 82.55
N ARG A 35 -30.90 -0.23 83.21
CA ARG A 35 -30.27 0.93 82.53
C ARG A 35 -29.00 0.54 81.80
N GLN A 36 -28.11 -0.22 82.45
CA GLN A 36 -26.88 -0.70 81.80
C GLN A 36 -27.21 -1.58 80.58
N LYS A 37 -28.19 -2.47 80.70
CA LYS A 37 -28.64 -3.30 79.57
C LYS A 37 -29.24 -2.45 78.44
N GLN A 38 -29.98 -1.41 78.76
CA GLN A 38 -30.52 -0.47 77.77
C GLN A 38 -29.39 0.27 77.05
N GLU A 39 -28.37 0.75 77.78
CA GLU A 39 -27.19 1.40 77.22
C GLU A 39 -26.43 0.45 76.27
N THR A 40 -26.15 -0.79 76.67
CA THR A 40 -25.47 -1.76 75.81
C THR A 40 -26.26 -2.08 74.54
N LEU A 41 -27.58 -2.27 74.66
CA LEU A 41 -28.44 -2.51 73.49
C LEU A 41 -28.50 -1.29 72.57
N GLN A 42 -28.44 -0.09 73.12
CA GLN A 42 -28.42 1.15 72.35
C GLN A 42 -27.10 1.30 71.58
N GLU A 43 -25.96 0.99 72.21
CA GLU A 43 -24.65 0.92 71.53
C GLU A 43 -24.66 -0.12 70.41
N GLU A 44 -25.17 -1.33 70.67
CA GLU A 44 -25.31 -2.38 69.66
C GLU A 44 -26.18 -1.92 68.48
N LEU A 45 -27.34 -1.30 68.74
CA LEU A 45 -28.21 -0.75 67.70
C LEU A 45 -27.51 0.30 66.85
N THR A 46 -26.77 1.24 67.47
CA THR A 46 -26.02 2.26 66.72
C THR A 46 -24.89 1.65 65.88
N SER A 47 -24.21 0.64 66.40
CA SER A 47 -23.17 -0.08 65.66
C SER A 47 -23.73 -0.82 64.45
N LEU A 48 -24.87 -1.52 64.62
CA LEU A 48 -25.56 -2.23 63.54
C LEU A 48 -26.11 -1.26 62.49
N GLN A 49 -26.66 -0.11 62.89
CA GLN A 49 -27.08 0.94 61.97
C GLN A 49 -25.93 1.48 61.13
N SER A 50 -24.76 1.75 61.75
CA SER A 50 -23.58 2.21 61.03
C SER A 50 -23.04 1.17 60.03
N SER A 51 -23.07 -0.11 60.42
CA SER A 51 -22.67 -1.23 59.55
C SER A 51 -23.62 -1.39 58.37
N LEU A 52 -24.94 -1.30 58.61
CA LEU A 52 -25.95 -1.35 57.55
C LEU A 52 -25.73 -0.23 56.53
N GLN A 53 -25.54 1.01 56.99
CA GLN A 53 -25.27 2.15 56.12
C GLN A 53 -24.00 1.92 55.28
N GLN A 54 -22.92 1.40 55.89
CA GLN A 54 -21.69 1.08 55.18
C GLN A 54 -21.91 0.00 54.10
N HIS A 55 -22.73 -1.01 54.39
CA HIS A 55 -23.09 -2.06 53.43
C HIS A 55 -23.96 -1.52 52.29
N GLU A 56 -24.91 -0.62 52.56
CA GLU A 56 -25.73 0.05 51.55
C GLU A 56 -24.88 0.91 50.61
N GLU A 57 -23.93 1.67 51.15
CA GLU A 57 -22.97 2.45 50.34
C GLU A 57 -22.11 1.55 49.46
N LYS A 58 -21.56 0.46 50.01
CA LYS A 58 -20.79 -0.54 49.24
C LYS A 58 -21.64 -1.14 48.12
N HIS A 59 -22.89 -1.52 48.41
CA HIS A 59 -23.82 -2.06 47.42
C HIS A 59 -24.12 -1.06 46.30
N SER A 60 -24.32 0.22 46.64
CA SER A 60 -24.53 1.29 45.66
C SER A 60 -23.30 1.46 44.75
N ARG A 61 -22.08 1.46 45.32
CA ARG A 61 -20.83 1.54 44.53
C ARG A 61 -20.67 0.34 43.59
N VAL A 62 -20.93 -0.87 44.06
CA VAL A 62 -20.87 -2.09 43.24
C VAL A 62 -21.90 -2.04 42.11
N LYS A 63 -23.12 -1.58 42.37
CA LYS A 63 -24.14 -1.39 41.33
C LYS A 63 -23.70 -0.39 40.26
N GLN A 64 -23.12 0.75 40.67
CA GLN A 64 -22.62 1.75 39.73
C GLN A 64 -21.50 1.19 38.85
N LEU A 65 -20.55 0.46 39.45
CA LEU A 65 -19.48 -0.23 38.72
C LEU A 65 -20.05 -1.26 37.73
N LEU A 66 -21.04 -2.06 38.14
CA LEU A 66 -21.68 -3.05 37.28
C LEU A 66 -22.38 -2.41 36.07
N VAL A 67 -23.05 -1.27 36.26
CA VAL A 67 -23.68 -0.54 35.15
C VAL A 67 -22.63 0.03 34.21
N LYS A 68 -21.55 0.59 34.75
CA LYS A 68 -20.43 1.12 33.95
C LYS A 68 -19.77 0.02 33.12
N THR A 69 -19.43 -1.12 33.72
CA THR A 69 -18.79 -2.23 32.98
C THR A 69 -19.73 -2.88 31.96
N LYS A 70 -21.04 -2.95 32.24
CA LYS A 70 -22.03 -3.39 31.25
C LYS A 70 -22.09 -2.47 30.04
N LYS A 71 -22.01 -1.15 30.26
CA LYS A 71 -21.97 -0.17 29.17
C LYS A 71 -20.69 -0.31 28.35
N GLU A 72 -19.53 -0.35 29.01
CA GLU A 72 -18.24 -0.53 28.35
C GLU A 72 -18.18 -1.83 27.54
N LEU A 73 -18.76 -2.93 28.06
CA LEU A 73 -18.88 -4.19 27.32
C LEU A 73 -19.77 -4.08 26.07
N ALA A 74 -20.87 -3.33 26.15
CA ALA A 74 -21.73 -3.10 25.00
C ALA A 74 -21.04 -2.24 23.94
N ASP A 75 -20.36 -1.18 24.36
CA ASP A 75 -19.59 -0.29 23.49
C ASP A 75 -18.44 -1.07 22.80
N ALA A 76 -17.73 -1.94 23.54
CA ALA A 76 -16.68 -2.79 22.98
C ALA A 76 -17.22 -3.81 21.95
N LYS A 77 -18.38 -4.42 22.21
CA LYS A 77 -19.03 -5.32 21.24
C LYS A 77 -19.47 -4.61 19.98
N GLN A 78 -19.97 -3.38 20.10
CA GLN A 78 -20.33 -2.58 18.92
C GLN A 78 -19.09 -2.25 18.09
N ALA A 79 -17.99 -1.84 18.73
CA ALA A 79 -16.72 -1.59 18.04
C ALA A 79 -16.19 -2.85 17.34
N GLU A 80 -16.29 -4.03 17.96
CA GLU A 80 -15.91 -5.30 17.34
C GLU A 80 -16.73 -5.59 16.06
N ILE A 81 -18.05 -5.36 16.10
CA ILE A 81 -18.92 -5.51 14.93
C ILE A 81 -18.51 -4.54 13.82
N ASP A 82 -18.29 -3.26 14.16
CA ASP A 82 -17.87 -2.25 13.20
C ASP A 82 -16.52 -2.61 12.55
N HIS A 83 -15.56 -3.09 13.35
CA HIS A 83 -14.28 -3.61 12.84
C HIS A 83 -14.44 -4.80 11.90
N LEU A 84 -15.31 -5.77 12.22
CA LEU A 84 -15.58 -6.92 11.34
C LEU A 84 -16.21 -6.48 10.01
N THR A 85 -17.10 -5.48 10.03
CA THR A 85 -17.68 -4.95 8.79
C THR A 85 -16.64 -4.23 7.93
N LEU A 86 -15.76 -3.44 8.54
CA LEU A 86 -14.65 -2.79 7.84
C LEU A 86 -13.64 -3.80 7.30
N GLN A 87 -13.35 -4.87 8.05
CA GLN A 87 -12.48 -5.94 7.57
C GLN A 87 -13.06 -6.64 6.33
N ALA A 88 -14.38 -6.88 6.32
CA ALA A 88 -15.06 -7.47 5.17
C ALA A 88 -15.01 -6.54 3.94
N SER A 89 -15.21 -5.23 4.12
CA SER A 89 -15.14 -4.28 3.01
C SER A 89 -13.73 -4.16 2.44
N LEU A 90 -12.71 -4.03 3.31
CA LEU A 90 -11.30 -3.96 2.89
C LEU A 90 -10.86 -5.23 2.16
N LYS A 91 -11.33 -6.40 2.58
CA LYS A 91 -11.07 -7.66 1.87
C LYS A 91 -11.69 -7.66 0.47
N GLY A 92 -12.91 -7.14 0.32
CA GLY A 92 -13.55 -6.98 -0.99
C GLY A 92 -12.79 -6.01 -1.91
N GLU A 93 -12.33 -4.87 -1.38
CA GLU A 93 -11.52 -3.91 -2.14
C GLU A 93 -10.15 -4.48 -2.56
N LEU A 94 -9.53 -5.29 -1.70
CA LEU A 94 -8.29 -6.01 -2.00
C LEU A 94 -8.49 -7.03 -3.12
N GLU A 95 -9.56 -7.83 -3.06
CA GLU A 95 -9.90 -8.81 -4.10
C GLU A 95 -10.21 -8.14 -5.44
N ALA A 96 -10.94 -7.02 -5.44
CA ALA A 96 -11.21 -6.24 -6.64
C ALA A 96 -9.92 -5.65 -7.25
N SER A 97 -9.03 -5.10 -6.41
CA SER A 97 -7.74 -4.58 -6.85
C SER A 97 -6.84 -5.69 -7.41
N HIS A 98 -6.89 -6.89 -6.82
CA HIS A 98 -6.18 -8.06 -7.31
C HIS A 98 -6.70 -8.50 -8.70
N GLN A 99 -8.02 -8.62 -8.87
CA GLN A 99 -8.64 -8.93 -10.16
C GLN A 99 -8.27 -7.91 -11.24
N GLN A 100 -8.27 -6.61 -10.90
CA GLN A 100 -7.83 -5.54 -11.80
C GLN A 100 -6.36 -5.70 -12.21
N GLY A 101 -5.49 -6.10 -11.27
CA GLY A 101 -4.09 -6.44 -11.55
C GLY A 101 -3.94 -7.59 -12.54
N GLU A 102 -4.74 -8.65 -12.43
CA GLU A 102 -4.75 -9.77 -13.38
C GLU A 102 -5.22 -9.34 -14.78
N VAL A 103 -6.24 -8.48 -14.86
CA VAL A 103 -6.68 -7.90 -16.14
C VAL A 103 -5.54 -7.12 -16.81
N TYR A 104 -4.80 -6.31 -16.07
CA TYR A 104 -3.66 -5.57 -16.62
C TYR A 104 -2.52 -6.50 -17.09
N LYS A 105 -2.27 -7.63 -16.38
CA LYS A 105 -1.29 -8.63 -16.83
C LYS A 105 -1.67 -9.24 -18.17
N ILE A 106 -2.96 -9.57 -18.35
CA ILE A 106 -3.47 -10.11 -19.63
C ILE A 106 -3.30 -9.09 -20.75
N GLN A 107 -3.71 -7.83 -20.53
CA GLN A 107 -3.55 -6.75 -21.52
C GLN A 107 -2.09 -6.51 -21.89
N LEU A 108 -1.16 -6.58 -20.92
CA LEU A 108 0.27 -6.46 -21.17
C LEU A 108 0.78 -7.61 -22.05
N ALA A 109 0.33 -8.84 -21.79
CA ALA A 109 0.69 -10.02 -22.59
C ALA A 109 0.16 -9.91 -24.04
N GLU A 110 -1.08 -9.45 -24.21
CA GLU A 110 -1.69 -9.21 -25.53
C GLU A 110 -0.92 -8.14 -26.31
N ALA A 111 -0.65 -6.98 -25.70
CA ALA A 111 0.11 -5.90 -26.32
C ALA A 111 1.54 -6.34 -26.68
N THR A 112 2.17 -7.17 -25.84
CA THR A 112 3.50 -7.73 -26.11
C THR A 112 3.47 -8.68 -27.30
N ALA A 113 2.43 -9.53 -27.40
CA ALA A 113 2.24 -10.44 -28.52
C ALA A 113 1.98 -9.68 -29.83
N GLU A 114 1.16 -8.63 -29.81
CA GLU A 114 0.91 -7.77 -30.97
C GLU A 114 2.16 -7.03 -31.41
N LYS A 115 2.92 -6.45 -30.47
CA LYS A 115 4.22 -5.83 -30.75
C LYS A 115 5.17 -6.82 -31.43
N HIS A 116 5.25 -8.05 -30.94
CA HIS A 116 6.10 -9.07 -31.53
C HIS A 116 5.65 -9.44 -32.95
N LYS A 117 4.35 -9.62 -33.19
CA LYS A 117 3.79 -9.86 -34.53
C LYS A 117 4.12 -8.73 -35.51
N LEU A 118 3.96 -7.48 -35.09
CA LEU A 118 4.29 -6.31 -35.93
C LEU A 118 5.79 -6.21 -36.20
N HIS A 119 6.62 -6.50 -35.21
CA HIS A 119 8.07 -6.52 -35.36
C HIS A 119 8.52 -7.57 -36.39
N GLU A 120 7.98 -8.80 -36.30
CA GLU A 120 8.33 -9.87 -37.23
C GLU A 120 7.83 -9.55 -38.65
N HIS A 121 6.64 -8.96 -38.79
CA HIS A 121 6.14 -8.49 -40.09
C HIS A 121 7.04 -7.40 -40.69
N LEU A 122 7.48 -6.43 -39.90
CA LEU A 122 8.38 -5.37 -40.35
C LEU A 122 9.72 -5.95 -40.80
N LYS A 123 10.27 -6.90 -40.03
CA LYS A 123 11.52 -7.60 -40.35
C LYS A 123 11.42 -8.38 -41.66
N VAL A 124 10.38 -9.19 -41.85
CA VAL A 124 10.16 -9.94 -43.11
C VAL A 124 9.99 -8.98 -44.30
N SER A 125 9.25 -7.88 -44.12
CA SER A 125 9.09 -6.86 -45.17
C SER A 125 10.42 -6.19 -45.51
N ALA A 126 11.25 -5.85 -44.52
CA ALA A 126 12.57 -5.28 -44.72
C ALA A 126 13.50 -6.26 -45.48
N GLU A 127 13.52 -7.53 -45.09
CA GLU A 127 14.28 -8.58 -45.79
C GLU A 127 13.80 -8.78 -47.24
N GLN A 128 12.49 -8.70 -47.49
CA GLN A 128 11.93 -8.77 -48.83
C GLN A 128 12.35 -7.56 -49.68
N HIS A 129 12.23 -6.34 -49.15
CA HIS A 129 12.68 -5.13 -49.84
C HIS A 129 14.19 -5.18 -50.13
N GLN A 130 14.99 -5.69 -49.20
CA GLN A 130 16.42 -5.83 -49.40
C GLN A 130 16.76 -6.83 -50.51
N ARG A 131 16.03 -7.95 -50.60
CA ARG A 131 16.15 -8.90 -51.73
C ARG A 131 15.80 -8.24 -53.06
N VAL A 132 14.68 -7.51 -53.12
CA VAL A 132 14.23 -6.81 -54.34
C VAL A 132 15.21 -5.71 -54.75
N LEU A 133 15.77 -4.96 -53.80
CA LEU A 133 16.82 -3.98 -54.09
C LEU A 133 18.07 -4.66 -54.68
N GLY A 134 18.46 -5.83 -54.15
CA GLY A 134 19.56 -6.62 -54.68
C GLY A 134 19.33 -7.06 -56.13
N THR A 135 18.12 -7.52 -56.48
CA THR A 135 17.80 -7.90 -57.86
C THR A 135 17.79 -6.71 -58.81
N PHE A 136 17.26 -5.55 -58.38
CA PHE A 136 17.34 -4.34 -59.18
C PHE A 136 18.78 -3.86 -59.38
N GLN A 137 19.63 -3.91 -58.35
CA GLN A 137 21.06 -3.58 -58.48
C GLN A 137 21.76 -4.50 -59.49
N GLN A 138 21.52 -5.80 -59.44
CA GLN A 138 22.05 -6.75 -60.42
C GLN A 138 21.59 -6.43 -61.84
N ARG A 139 20.31 -6.08 -62.03
CA ARG A 139 19.78 -5.73 -63.36
C ARG A 139 20.34 -4.42 -63.90
N VAL A 140 20.54 -3.41 -63.04
CA VAL A 140 21.22 -2.17 -63.41
C VAL A 140 22.66 -2.45 -63.84
N ALA A 141 23.38 -3.30 -63.12
CA ALA A 141 24.75 -3.68 -63.49
C ALA A 141 24.80 -4.41 -64.85
N ALA A 142 23.90 -5.37 -65.09
CA ALA A 142 23.81 -6.07 -66.37
C ALA A 142 23.50 -5.12 -67.54
N LEU A 143 22.53 -4.20 -67.38
CA LEU A 143 22.22 -3.20 -68.41
C LEU A 143 23.38 -2.22 -68.65
N GLN A 144 24.16 -1.88 -67.62
CA GLN A 144 25.36 -1.07 -67.78
C GLN A 144 26.43 -1.81 -68.60
N GLU A 145 26.64 -3.10 -68.34
CA GLU A 145 27.58 -3.94 -69.08
C GLU A 145 27.16 -4.09 -70.55
N GLU A 146 25.88 -4.38 -70.82
CA GLU A 146 25.31 -4.41 -72.17
C GLU A 146 25.47 -3.06 -72.89
N ASN A 147 25.26 -1.94 -72.20
CA ASN A 147 25.43 -0.61 -72.79
C ASN A 147 26.90 -0.33 -73.15
N CYS A 148 27.84 -0.76 -72.30
CA CYS A 148 29.27 -0.69 -72.58
C CYS A 148 29.66 -1.58 -73.78
N ALA A 149 29.13 -2.80 -73.85
CA ALA A 149 29.36 -3.71 -74.97
C ALA A 149 28.81 -3.12 -76.29
N ALA A 150 27.57 -2.64 -76.30
CA ALA A 150 26.94 -2.03 -77.46
C ALA A 150 27.70 -0.77 -77.95
N LYS A 151 28.23 0.06 -77.02
CA LYS A 151 29.08 1.19 -77.37
C LYS A 151 30.41 0.75 -78.01
N ALA A 152 31.02 -0.32 -77.51
CA ALA A 152 32.23 -0.88 -78.07
C ALA A 152 31.99 -1.44 -79.48
N GLU A 153 30.90 -2.18 -79.70
CA GLU A 153 30.48 -2.67 -81.01
C GLU A 153 30.17 -1.52 -81.98
N GLN A 154 29.46 -0.49 -81.53
CA GLN A 154 29.18 0.71 -82.34
C GLN A 154 30.49 1.38 -82.78
N ALA A 155 31.46 1.52 -81.88
CA ALA A 155 32.77 2.09 -82.21
C ALA A 155 33.53 1.20 -83.22
N ALA A 156 33.48 -0.12 -83.05
CA ALA A 156 34.09 -1.08 -83.97
C ALA A 156 33.48 -0.97 -85.38
N VAL A 157 32.15 -1.04 -85.49
CA VAL A 157 31.40 -0.91 -86.76
C VAL A 157 31.63 0.45 -87.40
N ALA A 158 31.67 1.54 -86.62
CA ALA A 158 32.00 2.85 -87.14
C ALA A 158 33.40 2.86 -87.77
N SER A 159 34.39 2.24 -87.12
CA SER A 159 35.75 2.11 -87.68
C SER A 159 35.77 1.24 -88.96
N GLU A 160 35.04 0.13 -88.97
CA GLU A 160 34.91 -0.75 -90.12
C GLU A 160 34.25 -0.04 -91.30
N PHE A 161 33.24 0.79 -91.03
CA PHE A 161 32.55 1.60 -92.02
C PHE A 161 33.47 2.68 -92.60
N GLU A 162 34.28 3.36 -91.79
CA GLU A 162 35.32 4.27 -92.28
C GLU A 162 36.32 3.53 -93.19
N ASN A 163 36.81 2.38 -92.75
CA ASN A 163 37.69 1.52 -93.55
C ASN A 163 37.03 1.04 -94.85
N TYR A 164 35.72 0.74 -94.81
CA TYR A 164 34.94 0.35 -95.97
C TYR A 164 34.76 1.50 -96.95
N LYS A 165 34.45 2.73 -96.50
CA LYS A 165 34.39 3.92 -97.38
C LYS A 165 35.69 4.11 -98.14
N VAL A 166 36.84 3.92 -97.48
CA VAL A 166 38.16 3.95 -98.12
C VAL A 166 38.29 2.84 -99.18
N ARG A 167 37.92 1.60 -98.85
CA ARG A 167 37.92 0.47 -99.80
C ARG A 167 37.00 0.71 -101.00
N VAL A 168 35.76 1.15 -100.80
CA VAL A 168 34.79 1.44 -101.86
C VAL A 168 35.26 2.60 -102.72
N HIS A 169 35.81 3.66 -102.14
CA HIS A 169 36.40 4.74 -102.94
C HIS A 169 37.52 4.21 -103.84
N ASN A 170 38.33 3.27 -103.35
CA ASN A 170 39.34 2.57 -104.16
C ASN A 170 38.73 1.64 -105.22
N VAL A 171 37.65 0.93 -104.90
CA VAL A 171 36.97 -0.02 -105.81
C VAL A 171 36.12 0.70 -106.86
N LEU A 172 35.41 1.78 -106.55
CA LEU A 172 34.71 2.63 -107.54
C LEU A 172 35.68 3.25 -108.54
N LYS A 173 36.91 3.52 -108.12
CA LYS A 173 38.00 3.89 -109.02
C LYS A 173 38.38 2.74 -109.98
N GLN A 174 38.20 1.49 -109.56
CA GLN A 174 38.47 0.26 -110.33
C GLN A 174 37.25 -0.24 -111.15
N GLN A 175 36.01 0.03 -110.71
CA GLN A 175 34.76 -0.48 -111.30
C GLN A 175 34.11 0.45 -112.33
N LYS A 176 34.76 1.55 -112.74
CA LYS A 176 34.33 2.33 -113.93
C LYS A 176 34.37 1.51 -115.24
N ASN A 177 34.94 0.30 -115.21
CA ASN A 177 34.92 -0.63 -116.34
C ASN A 177 34.04 -1.85 -116.04
N LYS A 178 33.00 -1.97 -116.86
CA LYS A 178 32.13 -3.14 -117.14
C LYS A 178 30.94 -3.39 -116.22
N CYS A 179 29.84 -3.65 -116.92
CA CYS A 179 28.49 -3.89 -116.47
C CYS A 179 28.01 -5.22 -117.09
N VAL A 180 26.89 -5.72 -116.53
CA VAL A 180 25.84 -6.58 -117.11
C VAL A 180 25.82 -8.08 -116.75
N PRO A 181 24.61 -8.64 -116.53
CA PRO A 181 24.30 -9.77 -115.66
C PRO A 181 23.76 -10.99 -116.41
N GLN A 182 23.69 -12.17 -115.76
CA GLN A 182 22.88 -13.31 -116.23
C GLN A 182 22.73 -14.37 -115.13
N ALA A 183 21.74 -14.26 -114.23
CA ALA A 183 21.51 -15.28 -113.18
C ALA A 183 20.07 -15.28 -112.63
N GLU A 184 19.04 -15.23 -113.48
CA GLU A 184 17.65 -15.13 -113.00
C GLU A 184 16.94 -16.48 -112.81
N ALA A 185 17.43 -17.60 -113.37
CA ALA A 185 16.70 -18.87 -113.32
C ALA A 185 17.04 -19.78 -112.11
N GLU A 186 18.28 -19.74 -111.59
CA GLU A 186 18.64 -20.42 -110.33
C GLU A 186 18.20 -19.63 -109.08
N GLY A 187 18.13 -18.30 -109.22
CA GLY A 187 17.64 -17.39 -108.18
C GLY A 187 16.23 -17.73 -107.73
N VAL A 188 15.31 -18.04 -108.66
CA VAL A 188 13.92 -18.39 -108.34
C VAL A 188 13.81 -19.68 -107.51
N LYS A 189 14.72 -20.65 -107.70
CA LYS A 189 14.72 -21.90 -106.92
C LYS A 189 15.28 -21.69 -105.51
N GLN A 190 16.36 -20.92 -105.39
CA GLN A 190 16.93 -20.53 -104.09
C GLN A 190 15.99 -19.59 -103.32
N GLU A 191 15.28 -18.72 -104.02
CA GLU A 191 14.25 -17.83 -103.47
C GLU A 191 13.05 -18.62 -102.96
N ARG A 192 12.62 -19.66 -103.67
CA ARG A 192 11.58 -20.59 -103.18
C ARG A 192 12.01 -21.31 -101.89
N GLU A 193 13.22 -21.87 -101.84
CA GLU A 193 13.74 -22.53 -100.63
C GLU A 193 13.94 -21.54 -99.46
N HIS A 194 14.31 -20.29 -99.76
CA HIS A 194 14.40 -19.22 -98.77
C HIS A 194 13.02 -18.84 -98.22
N LEU A 195 12.02 -18.68 -99.09
CA LEU A 195 10.63 -18.41 -98.69
C LEU A 195 10.05 -19.55 -97.85
N GLU A 196 10.39 -20.81 -98.16
CA GLU A 196 9.96 -21.98 -97.37
C GLU A 196 10.57 -21.97 -95.96
N LYS A 197 11.87 -21.70 -95.83
CA LYS A 197 12.53 -21.50 -94.52
C LYS A 197 11.94 -20.32 -93.73
N LEU A 198 11.56 -19.24 -94.42
CA LEU A 198 10.92 -18.09 -93.81
C LEU A 198 9.52 -18.44 -93.30
N VAL A 199 8.74 -19.22 -94.06
CA VAL A 199 7.44 -19.73 -93.64
C VAL A 199 7.57 -20.60 -92.39
N ASP A 200 8.55 -21.50 -92.34
CA ASP A 200 8.77 -22.34 -91.17
C ASP A 200 9.24 -21.54 -89.95
N GLN A 201 10.09 -20.52 -90.13
CA GLN A 201 10.42 -19.58 -89.05
C GLN A 201 9.20 -18.79 -88.56
N LEU A 202 8.31 -18.37 -89.47
CA LEU A 202 7.08 -17.67 -89.10
C LEU A 202 6.12 -18.59 -88.34
N LYS A 203 6.04 -19.88 -88.70
CA LYS A 203 5.26 -20.87 -87.93
C LYS A 203 5.80 -21.07 -86.52
N ILE A 204 7.12 -21.20 -86.36
CA ILE A 204 7.76 -21.31 -85.04
C ILE A 204 7.46 -20.05 -84.22
N LYS A 205 7.66 -18.86 -84.78
CA LYS A 205 7.35 -17.58 -84.08
C LYS A 205 5.89 -17.45 -83.70
N LEU A 206 4.96 -17.92 -84.56
CA LEU A 206 3.53 -17.92 -84.26
C LEU A 206 3.22 -18.85 -83.09
N GLN A 207 3.81 -20.05 -83.09
CA GLN A 207 3.65 -21.02 -82.01
C GLN A 207 4.24 -20.52 -80.69
N ASP A 208 5.43 -19.94 -80.71
CA ASP A 208 6.06 -19.32 -79.54
C ASP A 208 5.20 -18.17 -78.99
N SER A 209 4.67 -17.31 -79.88
CA SER A 209 3.76 -16.23 -79.49
C SER A 209 2.48 -16.76 -78.86
N GLN A 210 1.92 -17.86 -79.39
CA GLN A 210 0.74 -18.49 -78.85
C GLN A 210 1.00 -19.10 -77.46
N SER A 211 2.15 -19.77 -77.27
CA SER A 211 2.59 -20.26 -75.96
C SER A 211 2.82 -19.14 -74.96
N HIS A 212 3.43 -18.03 -75.36
CA HIS A 212 3.60 -16.85 -74.50
C HIS A 212 2.26 -16.22 -74.10
N LEU A 213 1.30 -16.13 -75.02
CA LEU A 213 -0.02 -15.58 -74.75
C LEU A 213 -0.80 -16.49 -73.78
N GLN A 214 -0.65 -17.81 -73.92
CA GLN A 214 -1.24 -18.78 -73.01
C GLN A 214 -0.62 -18.73 -71.60
N ALA A 215 0.71 -18.60 -71.51
CA ALA A 215 1.43 -18.42 -70.24
C ALA A 215 1.03 -17.12 -69.55
N SER A 216 1.01 -16.00 -70.28
CA SER A 216 0.59 -14.70 -69.75
C SER A 216 -0.88 -14.71 -69.30
N GLY A 217 -1.77 -15.42 -70.02
CA GLY A 217 -3.16 -15.61 -69.59
C GLY A 217 -3.29 -16.38 -68.28
N ALA A 218 -2.49 -17.44 -68.08
CA ALA A 218 -2.46 -18.19 -66.83
C ALA A 218 -1.92 -17.34 -65.67
N GLU A 219 -0.84 -16.58 -65.91
CA GLU A 219 -0.28 -15.64 -64.92
C GLU A 219 -1.32 -14.60 -64.51
N LEU A 220 -2.04 -14.02 -65.46
CA LEU A 220 -3.08 -13.02 -65.19
C LEU A 220 -4.22 -13.61 -64.36
N GLN A 221 -4.63 -14.84 -64.65
CA GLN A 221 -5.63 -15.55 -63.85
C GLN A 221 -5.16 -15.83 -62.41
N THR A 222 -3.89 -16.23 -62.23
CA THR A 222 -3.33 -16.42 -60.89
C THR A 222 -3.28 -15.10 -60.12
N LEU A 223 -2.81 -14.03 -60.75
CA LEU A 223 -2.73 -12.69 -60.13
C LEU A 223 -4.11 -12.18 -59.73
N GLN A 224 -5.14 -12.47 -60.54
CA GLN A 224 -6.51 -12.08 -60.28
C GLN A 224 -7.09 -12.85 -59.08
N SER A 225 -6.80 -14.14 -58.95
CA SER A 225 -7.17 -14.92 -57.76
C SER A 225 -6.44 -14.46 -56.49
N GLU A 226 -5.16 -14.09 -56.59
CA GLU A 226 -4.41 -13.52 -55.47
C GLU A 226 -4.98 -12.16 -55.05
N HIS A 227 -5.37 -11.33 -56.01
CA HIS A 227 -6.04 -10.05 -55.73
C HIS A 227 -7.34 -10.26 -54.96
N ASP A 228 -8.21 -11.16 -55.43
CA ASP A 228 -9.51 -11.43 -54.79
C ASP A 228 -9.33 -11.96 -53.36
N THR A 229 -8.41 -12.90 -53.15
CA THR A 229 -8.12 -13.44 -51.80
C THR A 229 -7.54 -12.38 -50.86
N LEU A 230 -6.70 -11.47 -51.37
CA LEU A 230 -6.16 -10.37 -50.58
C LEU A 230 -7.25 -9.37 -50.20
N LEU A 231 -8.18 -9.10 -51.13
CA LEU A 231 -9.31 -8.19 -50.93
C LEU A 231 -10.29 -8.75 -49.88
N GLU A 232 -10.59 -10.05 -49.94
CA GLU A 232 -11.36 -10.75 -48.90
C GLU A 232 -10.68 -10.68 -47.53
N ARG A 233 -9.36 -10.92 -47.48
CA ARG A 233 -8.58 -10.83 -46.23
C ARG A 233 -8.62 -9.41 -45.66
N HIS A 234 -8.49 -8.40 -46.51
CA HIS A 234 -8.54 -7.00 -46.10
C HIS A 234 -9.94 -6.65 -45.55
N ASN A 235 -11.00 -7.02 -46.25
CA ASN A 235 -12.38 -6.79 -45.79
C ASN A 235 -12.66 -7.46 -44.44
N ARG A 236 -12.22 -8.71 -44.26
CA ARG A 236 -12.35 -9.41 -42.98
C ARG A 236 -11.62 -8.68 -41.85
N MET A 237 -10.36 -8.27 -42.07
CA MET A 237 -9.58 -7.53 -41.08
C MET A 237 -10.22 -6.18 -40.75
N LEU A 238 -10.79 -5.50 -41.74
CA LEU A 238 -11.54 -4.26 -41.54
C LEU A 238 -12.76 -4.49 -40.64
N GLN A 239 -13.53 -5.56 -40.90
CA GLN A 239 -14.71 -5.92 -40.11
C GLN A 239 -14.35 -6.33 -38.68
N GLU A 240 -13.27 -7.09 -38.48
CA GLU A 240 -12.74 -7.40 -37.15
C GLU A 240 -12.28 -6.14 -36.40
N THR A 241 -11.71 -5.17 -37.10
CA THR A 241 -11.28 -3.90 -36.50
C THR A 241 -12.48 -3.07 -36.06
N VAL A 242 -13.51 -2.95 -36.92
CA VAL A 242 -14.74 -2.21 -36.62
C VAL A 242 -15.51 -2.85 -35.45
N THR A 243 -15.59 -4.18 -35.41
CA THR A 243 -16.26 -4.89 -34.31
C THR A 243 -15.55 -4.71 -32.98
N LYS A 244 -14.22 -4.86 -32.96
CA LYS A 244 -13.40 -4.58 -31.76
C LYS A 244 -13.54 -3.12 -31.30
N GLU A 245 -13.56 -2.18 -32.23
CA GLU A 245 -13.77 -0.76 -31.91
C GLU A 245 -15.14 -0.53 -31.26
N ALA A 246 -16.19 -1.16 -31.78
CA ALA A 246 -17.53 -1.09 -31.20
C ALA A 246 -17.59 -1.67 -29.78
N GLU A 247 -16.97 -2.83 -29.54
CA GLU A 247 -16.87 -3.45 -28.22
C GLU A 247 -16.11 -2.57 -27.21
N LEU A 248 -15.01 -1.96 -27.63
CA LEU A 248 -14.24 -1.05 -26.78
C LEU A 248 -15.04 0.21 -26.42
N ARG A 249 -15.79 0.76 -27.38
CA ARG A 249 -16.68 1.90 -27.14
C ARG A 249 -17.79 1.55 -26.15
N GLU A 250 -18.39 0.37 -26.25
CA GLU A 250 -19.41 -0.10 -25.32
C GLU A 250 -18.85 -0.27 -23.90
N LYS A 251 -17.67 -0.91 -23.76
CA LYS A 251 -16.98 -1.04 -22.47
C LYS A 251 -16.68 0.32 -21.84
N LEU A 252 -16.22 1.29 -22.64
CA LEU A 252 -15.97 2.65 -22.17
C LEU A 252 -17.24 3.31 -21.63
N CYS A 253 -18.36 3.17 -22.34
CA CYS A 253 -19.66 3.68 -21.89
C CYS A 253 -20.13 3.01 -20.58
N SER A 254 -19.94 1.69 -20.43
CA SER A 254 -20.28 0.99 -19.18
C SER A 254 -19.48 1.54 -18.01
N VAL A 255 -18.14 1.58 -18.14
CA VAL A 255 -17.24 2.10 -17.09
C VAL A 255 -17.55 3.54 -16.75
N GLN A 256 -17.86 4.39 -17.74
CA GLN A 256 -18.27 5.77 -17.48
C GLN A 256 -19.58 5.86 -16.69
N SER A 257 -20.57 5.03 -17.00
CA SER A 257 -21.85 5.03 -16.29
C SER A 257 -21.71 4.50 -14.86
N GLU A 258 -20.92 3.45 -14.64
CA GLU A 258 -20.56 2.94 -13.31
C GLU A 258 -19.79 3.99 -12.49
N ASN A 259 -18.82 4.68 -13.10
CA ASN A 259 -18.06 5.73 -12.41
C ASN A 259 -18.97 6.90 -11.96
N LEU A 260 -19.94 7.28 -12.79
CA LEU A 260 -20.94 8.30 -12.43
C LEU A 260 -21.85 7.81 -11.30
N ALA A 261 -22.29 6.56 -11.33
CA ALA A 261 -23.10 5.96 -10.26
C ALA A 261 -22.34 5.94 -8.93
N MET A 262 -21.09 5.45 -8.94
CA MET A 262 -20.21 5.42 -7.75
C MET A 262 -19.94 6.82 -7.20
N LYS A 263 -19.70 7.81 -8.07
CA LYS A 263 -19.57 9.22 -7.64
C LYS A 263 -20.84 9.75 -6.98
N ALA A 264 -22.00 9.41 -7.51
CA ALA A 264 -23.28 9.81 -6.93
C ALA A 264 -23.52 9.15 -5.56
N GLU A 265 -23.16 7.87 -5.40
CA GLU A 265 -23.25 7.18 -4.10
C GLU A 265 -22.28 7.75 -3.08
N ASN A 266 -21.02 7.99 -3.47
CA ASN A 266 -20.04 8.66 -2.60
C ASN A 266 -20.51 10.05 -2.17
N ALA A 267 -21.08 10.84 -3.08
CA ALA A 267 -21.63 12.16 -2.75
C ALA A 267 -22.79 12.06 -1.73
N LYS A 268 -23.66 11.04 -1.87
CA LYS A 268 -24.74 10.77 -0.90
C LYS A 268 -24.16 10.38 0.47
N MET A 269 -23.18 9.48 0.52
CA MET A 269 -22.55 9.04 1.77
C MET A 269 -21.87 10.22 2.49
N VAL A 270 -21.13 11.07 1.76
CA VAL A 270 -20.51 12.27 2.30
C VAL A 270 -21.57 13.21 2.89
N THR A 271 -22.67 13.44 2.17
CA THR A 271 -23.77 14.29 2.66
C THR A 271 -24.40 13.72 3.93
N GLN A 272 -24.58 12.40 3.99
CA GLN A 272 -25.11 11.72 5.16
C GLN A 272 -24.17 11.87 6.37
N LEU A 273 -22.87 11.59 6.20
CA LEU A 273 -21.87 11.75 7.26
C LEU A 273 -21.78 13.20 7.75
N MET A 274 -21.84 14.17 6.83
CA MET A 274 -21.90 15.58 7.19
C MET A 274 -23.13 15.91 8.04
N SER A 275 -24.31 15.41 7.67
CA SER A 275 -25.53 15.63 8.46
C SER A 275 -25.46 15.01 9.85
N GLN A 276 -24.87 13.81 9.98
CA GLN A 276 -24.66 13.15 11.26
C GLN A 276 -23.68 13.93 12.15
N SER A 277 -22.57 14.40 11.58
CA SER A 277 -21.61 15.26 12.27
C SER A 277 -22.27 16.56 12.75
N GLU A 278 -23.13 17.17 11.94
CA GLU A 278 -23.84 18.39 12.31
C GLU A 278 -24.84 18.18 13.45
N VAL A 279 -25.59 17.07 13.43
CA VAL A 279 -26.51 16.68 14.52
C VAL A 279 -25.75 16.40 15.82
N LEU A 280 -24.61 15.72 15.74
CA LEU A 280 -23.79 15.46 16.92
C LEU A 280 -23.22 16.76 17.49
N ARG A 281 -22.75 17.65 16.61
CA ARG A 281 -22.23 18.98 16.98
C ARG A 281 -23.32 19.88 17.57
N SER A 282 -24.55 19.82 17.07
CA SER A 282 -25.68 20.57 17.65
C SER A 282 -26.05 20.02 19.04
N SER A 283 -26.10 18.70 19.21
CA SER A 283 -26.35 18.05 20.50
C SER A 283 -25.31 18.45 21.56
N PHE A 284 -24.02 18.41 21.22
CA PHE A 284 -22.96 18.85 22.14
C PHE A 284 -23.08 20.34 22.49
N ARG A 285 -23.43 21.20 21.51
CA ARG A 285 -23.70 22.62 21.78
C ARG A 285 -24.86 22.82 22.74
N GLU A 286 -25.94 22.06 22.59
CA GLU A 286 -27.09 22.12 23.50
C GLU A 286 -26.73 21.65 24.91
N GLN A 287 -25.96 20.55 25.05
CA GLN A 287 -25.47 20.08 26.34
C GLN A 287 -24.60 21.12 27.05
N VAL A 288 -23.69 21.77 26.32
CA VAL A 288 -22.87 22.86 26.86
C VAL A 288 -23.74 24.04 27.31
N ARG A 289 -24.74 24.44 26.52
CA ARG A 289 -25.69 25.49 26.94
C ARG A 289 -26.46 25.10 28.20
N HIS A 290 -26.98 23.88 28.25
CA HIS A 290 -27.71 23.38 29.42
C HIS A 290 -26.82 23.41 30.67
N LEU A 291 -25.58 22.94 30.58
CA LEU A 291 -24.63 23.01 31.69
C LEU A 291 -24.31 24.44 32.11
N GLN A 292 -24.17 25.37 31.14
CA GLN A 292 -23.98 26.79 31.43
C GLN A 292 -25.19 27.41 32.15
N ASP A 293 -26.41 27.06 31.74
CA ASP A 293 -27.64 27.55 32.38
C ASP A 293 -27.82 26.99 33.79
N GLU A 294 -27.53 25.71 34.02
CA GLU A 294 -27.54 25.12 35.36
C GLU A 294 -26.46 25.73 36.24
N HIS A 295 -25.26 25.96 35.71
CA HIS A 295 -24.21 26.67 36.43
C HIS A 295 -24.65 28.10 36.79
N ARG A 296 -25.29 28.82 35.86
CA ARG A 296 -25.83 30.16 36.14
C ARG A 296 -26.89 30.12 37.25
N LYS A 297 -27.86 29.21 37.21
CA LYS A 297 -28.89 29.06 38.26
C LYS A 297 -28.28 28.71 39.62
N THR A 298 -27.29 27.83 39.65
CA THR A 298 -26.59 27.47 40.91
C THR A 298 -25.83 28.65 41.48
N VAL A 299 -25.14 29.44 40.65
CA VAL A 299 -24.50 30.69 41.08
C VAL A 299 -25.53 31.70 41.60
N GLU A 300 -26.65 31.90 40.90
CA GLU A 300 -27.73 32.81 41.31
C GLU A 300 -28.32 32.40 42.68
N THR A 301 -28.57 31.11 42.89
CA THR A 301 -29.08 30.59 44.17
C THR A 301 -28.08 30.73 45.32
N LEU A 302 -26.78 30.46 45.08
CA LEU A 302 -25.73 30.69 46.07
C LEU A 302 -25.57 32.17 46.41
N GLN A 303 -25.66 33.07 45.42
CA GLN A 303 -25.67 34.52 45.67
C GLN A 303 -26.87 34.95 46.52
N GLN A 304 -28.06 34.40 46.27
CA GLN A 304 -29.25 34.66 47.10
C GLN A 304 -29.08 34.14 48.54
N GLN A 305 -28.42 33.00 48.74
CA GLN A 305 -28.12 32.50 50.08
C GLN A 305 -27.10 33.38 50.79
N LEU A 306 -26.02 33.78 50.12
CA LEU A 306 -25.02 34.70 50.65
C LEU A 306 -25.64 36.02 51.10
N SER A 307 -26.43 36.67 50.24
CA SER A 307 -27.12 37.92 50.58
C SER A 307 -28.08 37.77 51.77
N LYS A 308 -28.76 36.63 51.94
CA LYS A 308 -29.58 36.34 53.13
C LYS A 308 -28.73 36.26 54.40
N VAL A 309 -27.60 35.54 54.34
CA VAL A 309 -26.68 35.42 55.48
C VAL A 309 -26.04 36.77 55.81
N GLU A 310 -25.63 37.53 54.81
CA GLU A 310 -25.11 38.90 54.97
C GLU A 310 -26.14 39.81 55.65
N ALA A 311 -27.42 39.74 55.25
CA ALA A 311 -28.50 40.49 55.88
C ALA A 311 -28.74 40.06 57.34
N GLN A 312 -28.66 38.77 57.66
CA GLN A 312 -28.75 38.26 59.03
C GLN A 312 -27.58 38.74 59.89
N LEU A 313 -26.34 38.67 59.37
CA LEU A 313 -25.16 39.19 60.05
C LEU A 313 -25.26 40.70 60.29
N PHE A 314 -25.81 41.45 59.34
CA PHE A 314 -26.06 42.87 59.49
C PHE A 314 -27.09 43.16 60.60
N GLN A 315 -28.17 42.37 60.69
CA GLN A 315 -29.17 42.47 61.76
C GLN A 315 -28.57 42.15 63.14
N LEU A 316 -27.80 41.06 63.28
CA LEU A 316 -27.10 40.72 64.53
C LEU A 316 -26.10 41.79 64.98
N LYS A 317 -25.51 42.54 64.03
CA LYS A 317 -24.58 43.63 64.33
C LYS A 317 -25.28 44.95 64.70
N SER A 318 -26.58 45.06 64.46
CA SER A 318 -27.40 46.27 64.69
C SER A 318 -28.14 46.28 66.04
N GLU A 319 -27.98 45.23 66.86
CA GLU A 319 -28.60 45.12 68.19
C GLU A 319 -27.74 45.84 69.26
N PRO A 320 -28.32 46.69 70.14
CA PRO A 320 -27.53 47.49 71.07
C PRO A 320 -27.20 46.70 72.34
N THR A 321 -25.91 46.49 72.64
CA THR A 321 -25.46 46.18 74.01
C THR A 321 -24.23 47.02 74.37
N THR A 322 -24.32 47.55 75.58
CA THR A 322 -23.53 48.55 76.29
C THR A 322 -22.06 48.14 76.54
N ARG A 323 -21.11 49.07 76.26
CA ARG A 323 -19.79 49.41 76.91
C ARG A 323 -19.05 48.28 77.68
N THR A 324 -17.72 48.00 77.62
CA THR A 324 -16.41 48.65 77.27
C THR A 324 -15.29 47.65 77.73
N PRO A 325 -13.95 47.90 77.69
CA PRO A 325 -13.05 48.53 76.71
C PRO A 325 -11.75 47.68 76.42
N CYS A 326 -11.05 47.90 75.29
CA CYS A 326 -9.57 47.88 75.16
C CYS A 326 -9.09 48.09 73.70
N GLN A 327 -8.61 49.32 73.41
CA GLN A 327 -7.30 49.72 72.86
C GLN A 327 -6.54 48.94 71.74
N PRO A 328 -5.57 49.59 71.04
CA PRO A 328 -5.67 49.87 69.59
C PRO A 328 -4.63 49.11 68.75
N LEU A 329 -4.87 48.87 67.45
CA LEU A 329 -3.78 48.65 66.48
C LEU A 329 -4.15 48.94 65.01
N LYS A 330 -3.67 50.13 64.60
CA LYS A 330 -3.07 50.56 63.34
C LYS A 330 -3.33 49.77 62.04
N ASN A 331 -3.85 50.54 61.09
CA ASN A 331 -3.90 50.34 59.65
C ASN A 331 -2.65 49.70 59.03
N LEU A 332 -2.93 48.74 58.14
CA LEU A 332 -2.05 48.16 57.15
C LEU A 332 -1.37 49.24 56.29
N ARG A 333 -0.03 49.19 56.23
CA ARG A 333 0.77 49.74 55.14
C ARG A 333 1.70 48.65 54.62
N GLU A 334 1.48 48.27 53.37
CA GLU A 334 2.47 48.18 52.30
C GLU A 334 3.81 47.42 52.53
N ARG A 335 4.01 46.38 51.70
CA ARG A 335 5.20 46.14 50.81
C ARG A 335 6.19 45.01 51.15
N ARG A 336 6.49 44.25 50.07
CA ARG A 336 7.68 43.45 49.70
C ARG A 336 7.82 42.03 50.26
N THR A 337 7.81 40.98 49.42
CA THR A 337 8.84 40.41 48.51
C THR A 337 9.94 39.61 49.21
N THR A 338 10.10 38.37 48.73
CA THR A 338 11.28 37.48 48.79
C THR A 338 11.36 36.52 49.98
N ASP A 339 11.11 35.22 49.72
CA ASP A 339 12.16 34.19 49.79
C ASP A 339 11.71 32.90 49.07
N LEU A 340 12.52 32.50 48.08
CA LEU A 340 12.47 31.25 47.32
C LEU A 340 13.29 30.17 48.06
N PRO A 341 13.03 28.87 47.85
CA PRO A 341 13.92 28.07 46.98
C PRO A 341 13.11 27.17 46.02
N LEU A 342 13.32 27.22 44.71
CA LEU A 342 14.34 26.51 43.91
C LEU A 342 14.04 25.01 43.75
N LEU A 343 13.92 24.58 42.47
CA LEU A 343 13.77 23.23 41.89
C LEU A 343 12.34 22.65 41.91
N ASP A 344 11.79 22.07 40.85
CA ASP A 344 12.38 21.55 39.60
C ASP A 344 11.35 21.65 38.45
N MET A 345 11.81 22.05 37.28
CA MET A 345 11.01 22.17 36.05
C MET A 345 11.30 20.95 35.18
N HIS A 346 10.87 19.77 35.66
CA HIS A 346 10.89 18.52 34.90
C HIS A 346 9.71 17.63 35.33
N THR A 347 8.54 17.82 34.70
CA THR A 347 7.64 16.74 34.22
C THR A 347 6.44 17.41 33.54
N VAL A 348 6.69 18.00 32.37
CA VAL A 348 5.64 18.11 31.34
C VAL A 348 5.67 16.78 30.60
N THR A 349 4.80 15.84 30.95
CA THR A 349 4.54 14.70 30.06
C THR A 349 3.64 15.19 28.93
N ARG A 350 4.35 15.49 27.86
CA ARG A 350 3.94 15.82 26.50
C ARG A 350 2.98 14.76 25.93
N GLU A 351 2.07 15.28 25.12
CA GLU A 351 1.22 14.62 24.12
C GLU A 351 1.93 13.46 23.38
N GLU A 352 1.37 12.26 23.46
CA GLU A 352 1.66 11.18 22.51
C GLU A 352 0.66 11.28 21.35
N GLY A 353 1.08 12.00 20.32
CA GLY A 353 0.65 11.77 18.95
C GLY A 353 1.79 11.13 18.17
N GLU A 354 1.43 10.19 17.31
CA GLU A 354 2.09 9.94 16.02
C GLU A 354 3.51 9.35 16.05
N GLY A 355 3.60 8.06 15.74
CA GLY A 355 4.87 7.37 15.51
C GLY A 355 4.67 5.93 15.05
N MET A 356 4.57 5.77 13.73
CA MET A 356 4.62 4.48 13.05
C MET A 356 6.07 4.00 13.01
N GLU A 357 6.42 2.95 13.74
CA GLU A 357 7.59 2.14 13.37
C GLU A 357 7.51 0.71 13.90
N THR A 358 7.55 -0.20 12.94
CA THR A 358 7.62 -1.64 13.02
C THR A 358 8.93 -2.10 13.67
N ALA A 359 8.86 -2.96 14.68
CA ALA A 359 9.88 -3.96 14.93
C ALA A 359 9.23 -5.18 15.60
N ASP A 360 9.42 -6.32 14.94
CA ASP A 360 8.97 -7.64 15.36
C ASP A 360 9.51 -8.00 16.74
N THR A 361 8.63 -8.24 17.70
CA THR A 361 8.89 -9.13 18.83
C THR A 361 7.64 -9.93 19.11
N GLU A 362 7.71 -11.22 18.80
CA GLU A 362 6.80 -12.24 19.30
C GLU A 362 6.62 -12.08 20.81
N SER A 363 5.39 -11.85 21.28
CA SER A 363 5.03 -12.06 22.68
C SER A 363 3.53 -12.32 22.77
N VAL A 364 3.26 -13.60 23.01
CA VAL A 364 1.94 -14.20 23.22
C VAL A 364 1.34 -13.65 24.52
N SER A 365 0.07 -13.23 24.43
CA SER A 365 -0.97 -13.22 25.47
C SER A 365 -0.59 -12.95 26.94
N SER A 366 -1.20 -11.92 27.52
CA SER A 366 -1.61 -11.98 28.92
C SER A 366 -2.94 -11.28 29.14
N ALA A 367 -4.02 -12.05 28.97
CA ALA A 367 -5.21 -11.88 29.78
C ALA A 367 -4.80 -12.08 31.24
N SER A 368 -5.14 -11.12 32.08
CA SER A 368 -4.87 -11.08 33.50
C SER A 368 -5.63 -12.19 34.23
N THR A 369 -5.00 -13.34 34.42
CA THR A 369 -5.24 -14.22 35.57
C THR A 369 -3.89 -14.60 36.15
N CYS A 370 -3.59 -14.07 37.33
CA CYS A 370 -2.36 -14.33 38.06
C CYS A 370 -2.35 -15.79 38.51
N ALA A 371 -1.55 -16.64 37.87
CA ALA A 371 -1.22 -17.96 38.38
C ALA A 371 -0.11 -17.82 39.44
N PRO A 372 -0.20 -18.49 40.60
CA PRO A 372 0.80 -18.39 41.66
C PRO A 372 2.12 -19.04 41.23
N SER A 373 3.24 -18.55 41.78
CA SER A 373 4.58 -19.04 41.41
C SER A 373 4.85 -20.45 41.96
N LEU A 374 5.72 -21.18 41.27
CA LEU A 374 6.15 -22.54 41.64
C LEU A 374 6.66 -22.62 43.09
N GLU A 375 7.29 -21.56 43.60
CA GLU A 375 7.77 -21.52 44.98
C GLU A 375 6.62 -21.44 45.99
N GLN A 376 5.48 -20.78 45.67
CA GLN A 376 4.30 -20.72 46.55
C GLN A 376 3.53 -22.04 46.61
N LEU A 377 3.60 -22.86 45.57
CA LEU A 377 2.99 -24.20 45.53
C LEU A 377 3.81 -25.22 46.33
N LEU A 378 5.14 -25.08 46.33
CA LEU A 378 6.05 -25.99 47.01
C LEU A 378 6.29 -25.67 48.49
N SER A 379 5.86 -24.49 48.97
CA SER A 379 6.02 -24.05 50.36
C SER A 379 4.75 -24.18 51.23
N SER A 380 3.71 -24.86 50.76
CA SER A 380 2.52 -25.13 51.57
C SER A 380 2.82 -26.28 52.57
N PRO A 381 2.62 -26.09 53.89
CA PRO A 381 3.02 -27.08 54.87
C PRO A 381 2.10 -28.31 54.79
N GLU A 382 2.71 -29.45 54.48
CA GLU A 382 2.18 -30.80 54.61
C GLU A 382 1.60 -31.03 56.01
N THR A 383 0.30 -30.80 56.21
CA THR A 383 -0.41 -31.38 57.34
C THR A 383 -1.83 -31.76 56.94
N LYS A 384 -2.07 -33.07 56.97
CA LYS A 384 -3.37 -33.77 57.05
C LYS A 384 -4.16 -33.89 55.74
N LEU A 385 -3.86 -34.95 54.99
CA LEU A 385 -4.85 -35.57 54.10
C LEU A 385 -4.74 -37.11 54.16
N ASP A 386 -4.92 -37.66 55.37
CA ASP A 386 -4.99 -39.12 55.62
C ASP A 386 -6.43 -39.67 55.58
N HIS A 387 -7.41 -38.89 55.10
CA HIS A 387 -8.79 -39.32 54.99
C HIS A 387 -9.39 -38.87 53.67
N LEU A 388 -9.20 -39.71 52.64
CA LEU A 388 -10.21 -40.20 51.69
C LEU A 388 -9.46 -40.80 50.50
N ALA A 389 -9.39 -42.12 50.48
CA ALA A 389 -8.91 -42.90 49.37
C ALA A 389 -9.86 -42.75 48.18
N GLU A 390 -9.45 -41.97 47.17
CA GLU A 390 -9.81 -42.20 45.78
C GLU A 390 -8.76 -41.55 44.88
N PRO A 391 -7.96 -42.32 44.12
CA PRO A 391 -7.07 -41.74 43.12
C PRO A 391 -7.94 -41.10 42.01
N PRO A 392 -7.68 -39.85 41.59
CA PRO A 392 -8.34 -39.33 40.41
C PRO A 392 -7.85 -40.13 39.19
N LEU A 393 -8.77 -40.89 38.61
CA LEU A 393 -8.59 -41.65 37.36
C LEU A 393 -8.31 -40.69 36.19
N TRP A 394 -7.09 -40.18 36.09
CA TRP A 394 -6.58 -39.49 34.89
C TRP A 394 -6.14 -40.45 33.77
N HIS A 395 -6.56 -41.70 33.84
CA HIS A 395 -6.22 -42.72 32.84
C HIS A 395 -7.51 -43.18 32.18
N ALA A 396 -8.01 -42.35 31.26
CA ALA A 396 -8.71 -42.93 30.12
C ALA A 396 -7.64 -43.72 29.36
N GLU A 397 -7.57 -45.03 29.58
CA GLU A 397 -6.76 -45.94 28.78
C GLU A 397 -7.29 -45.85 27.34
N PHE A 398 -6.74 -44.92 26.58
CA PHE A 398 -7.01 -44.83 25.15
C PHE A 398 -6.60 -46.16 24.54
N THR A 399 -7.51 -46.78 23.79
CA THR A 399 -7.16 -47.98 23.05
C THR A 399 -6.03 -47.65 22.07
N LYS A 400 -5.19 -48.64 21.75
CA LYS A 400 -4.05 -48.45 20.85
C LYS A 400 -4.48 -47.80 19.53
N GLU A 401 -5.67 -48.16 19.06
CA GLU A 401 -6.32 -47.64 17.86
C GLU A 401 -6.67 -46.16 17.99
N GLU A 402 -7.22 -45.72 19.13
CA GLU A 402 -7.50 -44.31 19.41
C GLU A 402 -6.23 -43.46 19.51
N LEU A 403 -5.17 -44.01 20.11
CA LEU A 403 -3.86 -43.33 20.16
C LEU A 403 -3.25 -43.18 18.76
N VAL A 404 -3.33 -44.22 17.92
CA VAL A 404 -2.87 -44.15 16.54
C VAL A 404 -3.69 -43.15 15.74
N GLN A 405 -5.00 -43.11 15.95
CA GLN A 405 -5.88 -42.15 15.27
C GLN A 405 -5.55 -40.71 15.69
N LYS A 406 -5.41 -40.43 16.99
CA LYS A 406 -5.01 -39.12 17.52
C LYS A 406 -3.61 -38.70 17.09
N LEU A 407 -2.66 -39.64 17.06
CA LEU A 407 -1.32 -39.39 16.54
C LEU A 407 -1.43 -39.00 15.07
N SER A 408 -2.14 -39.77 14.25
CA SER A 408 -2.30 -39.50 12.83
C SER A 408 -2.99 -38.16 12.54
N SER A 409 -3.99 -37.76 13.33
CA SER A 409 -4.65 -36.46 13.17
C SER A 409 -3.75 -35.31 13.60
N THR A 410 -2.99 -35.48 14.69
CA THR A 410 -2.02 -34.49 15.17
C THR A 410 -0.88 -34.33 14.18
N THR A 411 -0.36 -35.43 13.62
CA THR A 411 0.68 -35.42 12.58
C THR A 411 0.20 -34.69 11.33
N LYS A 412 -1.02 -35.00 10.84
CA LYS A 412 -1.61 -34.28 9.70
C LYS A 412 -1.81 -32.78 9.98
N SER A 413 -2.23 -32.43 11.19
CA SER A 413 -2.36 -31.03 11.60
C SER A 413 -1.01 -30.32 11.65
N ALA A 414 0.03 -30.98 12.16
CA ALA A 414 1.38 -30.44 12.21
C ALA A 414 1.99 -30.28 10.81
N GLU A 415 1.75 -31.23 9.89
CA GLU A 415 2.15 -31.13 8.49
C GLU A 415 1.46 -29.95 7.79
N HIS A 416 0.16 -29.76 8.02
CA HIS A 416 -0.58 -28.62 7.46
C HIS A 416 -0.07 -27.28 8.00
N LEU A 417 0.15 -27.15 9.31
CA LEU A 417 0.72 -25.95 9.91
C LEU A 417 2.14 -25.66 9.40
N ASN A 418 2.98 -26.68 9.22
CA ASN A 418 4.30 -26.53 8.60
C ASN A 418 4.21 -26.09 7.13
N GLY A 419 3.21 -26.57 6.39
CA GLY A 419 2.93 -26.11 5.02
C GLY A 419 2.58 -24.63 5.01
N LEU A 420 1.63 -24.22 5.85
CA LEU A 420 1.25 -22.82 6.00
C LEU A 420 2.43 -21.95 6.43
N LEU A 421 3.28 -22.42 7.36
CA LEU A 421 4.48 -21.69 7.78
C LEU A 421 5.46 -21.48 6.62
N ARG A 422 5.69 -22.49 5.79
CA ARG A 422 6.57 -22.34 4.61
C ARG A 422 5.98 -21.38 3.59
N GLU A 423 4.67 -21.41 3.39
CA GLU A 423 3.97 -20.47 2.52
C GLU A 423 4.04 -19.04 3.06
N THR A 424 3.91 -18.83 4.37
CA THR A 424 4.07 -17.51 5.00
C THR A 424 5.52 -17.03 4.96
N GLU A 425 6.51 -17.90 5.19
CA GLU A 425 7.93 -17.59 5.03
C GLU A 425 8.28 -17.18 3.59
N ALA A 426 7.77 -17.93 2.60
CA ALA A 426 8.02 -17.64 1.19
C ALA A 426 7.38 -16.30 0.76
N THR A 427 6.14 -16.04 1.19
CA THR A 427 5.47 -14.76 0.92
C THR A 427 6.18 -13.60 1.62
N ASN A 428 6.64 -13.78 2.87
CA ASN A 428 7.41 -12.77 3.58
C ASN A 428 8.75 -12.46 2.88
N ALA A 429 9.47 -13.48 2.39
CA ALA A 429 10.68 -13.27 1.60
C ALA A 429 10.43 -12.42 0.34
N ILE A 430 9.33 -12.67 -0.38
CA ILE A 430 8.94 -11.88 -1.54
C ILE A 430 8.62 -10.43 -1.15
N LEU A 431 7.85 -10.23 -0.06
CA LEU A 431 7.51 -8.90 0.43
C LEU A 431 8.76 -8.12 0.85
N MET A 432 9.73 -8.76 1.50
CA MET A 432 11.00 -8.13 1.86
C MET A 432 11.79 -7.66 0.63
N GLU A 433 11.85 -8.45 -0.44
CA GLU A 433 12.50 -8.05 -1.69
C GLU A 433 11.74 -6.91 -2.39
N GLN A 434 10.41 -6.93 -2.40
CA GLN A 434 9.60 -5.82 -2.91
C GLN A 434 9.85 -4.53 -2.12
N VAL A 435 9.93 -4.61 -0.79
CA VAL A 435 10.26 -3.45 0.06
C VAL A 435 11.64 -2.89 -0.27
N LYS A 436 12.64 -3.75 -0.48
CA LYS A 436 13.99 -3.31 -0.90
C LYS A 436 13.95 -2.60 -2.25
N LEU A 437 13.26 -3.18 -3.24
CA LEU A 437 13.11 -2.61 -4.58
C LEU A 437 12.38 -1.26 -4.52
N LEU A 438 11.24 -1.18 -3.83
CA LEU A 438 10.49 0.07 -3.68
C LEU A 438 11.31 1.15 -2.96
N LYS A 439 12.02 0.81 -1.88
CA LYS A 439 12.93 1.75 -1.21
C LYS A 439 14.03 2.25 -2.16
N SER A 440 14.61 1.37 -2.99
CA SER A 440 15.62 1.76 -3.97
C SER A 440 15.04 2.67 -5.06
N GLU A 441 13.80 2.42 -5.48
CA GLU A 441 13.10 3.18 -6.50
C GLU A 441 12.68 4.56 -6.00
N ILE A 442 12.17 4.67 -4.77
CA ILE A 442 11.88 5.95 -4.10
C ILE A 442 13.16 6.79 -4.04
N ARG A 443 14.26 6.22 -3.53
CA ARG A 443 15.57 6.90 -3.48
C ARG A 443 16.06 7.30 -4.88
N ARG A 444 15.74 6.54 -5.92
CA ARG A 444 16.09 6.87 -7.31
C ARG A 444 15.25 8.04 -7.82
N LEU A 445 13.95 8.05 -7.54
CA LEU A 445 13.02 9.11 -7.92
C LEU A 445 13.32 10.42 -7.20
N GLU A 446 13.63 10.38 -5.91
CA GLU A 446 14.04 11.55 -5.11
C GLU A 446 15.29 12.22 -5.71
N ARG A 447 16.34 11.43 -5.98
CA ARG A 447 17.56 11.92 -6.65
C ARG A 447 17.29 12.46 -8.05
N ASN A 448 16.32 11.91 -8.77
CA ASN A 448 15.92 12.44 -10.09
C ASN A 448 15.22 13.78 -9.97
N GLN A 449 14.30 13.92 -9.01
CA GLN A 449 13.61 15.18 -8.74
C GLN A 449 14.59 16.28 -8.30
N GLU A 450 15.61 15.93 -7.52
CA GLU A 450 16.68 16.86 -7.13
C GLU A 450 17.54 17.28 -8.34
N ARG A 451 17.86 16.35 -9.25
CA ARG A 451 18.52 16.68 -10.52
C ARG A 451 17.70 17.64 -11.36
N GLU A 452 16.38 17.46 -11.46
CA GLU A 452 15.48 18.37 -12.17
C GLU A 452 15.56 19.80 -11.62
N LYS A 453 15.66 19.97 -10.30
CA LYS A 453 15.84 21.29 -9.67
C LYS A 453 17.18 21.95 -10.05
N SER A 454 18.19 21.14 -10.37
CA SER A 454 19.53 21.58 -10.81
C SER A 454 19.71 21.66 -12.33
N VAL A 455 18.63 21.57 -13.14
CA VAL A 455 18.73 21.63 -14.61
C VAL A 455 19.36 22.94 -15.13
N ALA A 456 19.17 24.05 -14.40
CA ALA A 456 19.79 25.34 -14.73
C ALA A 456 21.33 25.33 -14.60
N SER A 457 21.92 24.37 -13.88
CA SER A 457 23.37 24.26 -13.68
C SER A 457 24.05 23.23 -14.59
N LEU A 458 23.37 22.76 -15.65
CA LEU A 458 23.94 21.81 -16.62
C LEU A 458 25.19 22.33 -17.34
N GLU A 459 25.26 23.63 -17.64
CA GLU A 459 26.44 24.23 -18.27
C GLU A 459 27.64 24.26 -17.32
N TYR A 460 27.40 24.57 -16.05
CA TYR A 460 28.40 24.50 -14.99
C TYR A 460 28.88 23.06 -14.77
N LEU A 461 27.95 22.11 -14.71
CA LEU A 461 28.24 20.68 -14.56
C LEU A 461 29.08 20.16 -15.75
N LYS A 462 28.77 20.57 -16.98
CA LYS A 462 29.58 20.26 -18.16
C LYS A 462 31.03 20.71 -17.98
N ASN A 463 31.25 21.93 -17.49
CA ASN A 463 32.60 22.46 -17.28
C ASN A 463 33.34 21.71 -16.17
N VAL A 464 32.65 21.39 -15.07
CA VAL A 464 33.20 20.60 -13.96
C VAL A 464 33.54 19.18 -14.39
N LEU A 465 32.68 18.52 -15.18
CA LEU A 465 32.93 17.16 -15.70
C LEU A 465 34.08 17.14 -16.70
N LEU A 466 34.17 18.14 -17.60
CA LEU A 466 35.31 18.28 -18.49
C LEU A 466 36.60 18.44 -17.69
N GLN A 467 36.61 19.30 -16.67
CA GLN A 467 37.76 19.47 -15.79
C GLN A 467 38.11 18.18 -15.03
N PHE A 468 37.10 17.43 -14.54
CA PHE A 468 37.30 16.14 -13.89
C PHE A 468 37.93 15.07 -14.80
N ILE A 469 37.58 15.06 -16.09
CA ILE A 469 38.12 14.10 -17.06
C ILE A 469 39.57 14.44 -17.43
N PHE A 470 39.91 15.72 -17.57
CA PHE A 470 41.25 16.16 -17.98
C PHE A 470 42.26 16.29 -16.84
N LEU A 471 41.81 16.33 -15.58
CA LEU A 471 42.69 16.32 -14.41
C LEU A 471 43.30 14.94 -14.17
N LYS A 472 44.59 14.92 -13.81
CA LYS A 472 45.27 13.69 -13.39
C LYS A 472 44.66 13.16 -12.09
N PRO A 473 44.68 11.84 -11.84
CA PRO A 473 44.30 11.28 -10.55
C PRO A 473 45.09 11.93 -9.40
N GLY A 474 44.41 12.28 -8.32
CA GLY A 474 44.98 13.01 -7.19
C GLY A 474 43.99 13.98 -6.53
N SER A 475 44.49 14.72 -5.52
CA SER A 475 43.68 15.56 -4.63
C SER A 475 42.83 16.64 -5.32
N GLU A 476 43.26 17.10 -6.50
CA GLU A 476 42.51 18.09 -7.28
C GLU A 476 41.26 17.48 -7.94
N ARG A 477 41.35 16.21 -8.37
CA ARG A 477 40.24 15.47 -8.95
C ARG A 477 39.24 15.04 -7.88
N GLU A 478 39.72 14.67 -6.69
CA GLU A 478 38.86 14.37 -5.53
C GLU A 478 38.07 15.60 -5.07
N ARG A 479 38.66 16.80 -5.15
CA ARG A 479 38.00 18.06 -4.74
C ARG A 479 36.77 18.38 -5.59
N LEU A 480 36.68 17.84 -6.81
CA LEU A 480 35.51 18.00 -7.68
C LEU A 480 34.39 17.01 -7.35
N LEU A 481 34.65 15.92 -6.62
CA LEU A 481 33.65 14.89 -6.29
C LEU A 481 32.43 15.44 -5.54
N PRO A 482 32.55 16.30 -4.50
CA PRO A 482 31.37 16.84 -3.82
C PRO A 482 30.49 17.69 -4.73
N VAL A 483 31.08 18.39 -5.70
CA VAL A 483 30.35 19.21 -6.67
C VAL A 483 29.62 18.32 -7.68
N ILE A 484 30.28 17.27 -8.16
CA ILE A 484 29.66 16.29 -9.07
C ILE A 484 28.55 15.50 -8.36
N ASP A 485 28.78 15.10 -7.12
CA ASP A 485 27.82 14.38 -6.26
C ASP A 485 26.55 15.20 -6.02
N THR A 486 26.69 16.48 -5.68
CA THR A 486 25.54 17.38 -5.46
C THR A 486 24.77 17.71 -6.73
N MET A 487 25.43 17.79 -7.88
CA MET A 487 24.80 18.13 -9.16
C MET A 487 24.16 16.92 -9.85
N LEU A 488 24.74 15.71 -9.70
CA LEU A 488 24.24 14.48 -10.31
C LEU A 488 23.46 13.61 -9.34
N GLN A 489 23.44 13.92 -8.05
CA GLN A 489 22.82 13.12 -7.00
C GLN A 489 23.22 11.64 -7.14
N LEU A 490 24.51 11.40 -7.00
CA LEU A 490 25.09 10.07 -7.19
C LEU A 490 24.61 9.13 -6.08
N SER A 491 24.37 7.88 -6.45
CA SER A 491 24.19 6.83 -5.44
C SER A 491 25.51 6.59 -4.68
N PRO A 492 25.45 6.01 -3.47
CA PRO A 492 26.65 5.69 -2.69
C PRO A 492 27.65 4.82 -3.48
N GLU A 493 27.15 3.91 -4.32
CA GLU A 493 27.95 3.05 -5.19
C GLU A 493 28.64 3.84 -6.32
N GLU A 494 27.92 4.77 -6.96
CA GLU A 494 28.48 5.64 -8.00
C GLU A 494 29.52 6.59 -7.43
N LYS A 495 29.26 7.15 -6.25
CA LYS A 495 30.21 8.00 -5.51
C LYS A 495 31.47 7.22 -5.13
N GLY A 496 31.33 5.99 -4.67
CA GLY A 496 32.46 5.09 -4.37
C GLY A 496 33.31 4.80 -5.61
N ARG A 497 32.69 4.48 -6.74
CA ARG A 497 33.39 4.27 -8.02
C ARG A 497 34.12 5.53 -8.50
N LEU A 498 33.48 6.68 -8.41
CA LEU A 498 34.08 7.94 -8.84
C LEU A 498 35.24 8.37 -7.92
N ALA A 499 35.17 8.04 -6.63
CA ALA A 499 36.25 8.24 -5.67
C ALA A 499 37.48 7.36 -5.97
N ALA A 500 37.27 6.07 -6.27
CA ALA A 500 38.36 5.17 -6.67
C ALA A 500 39.07 5.66 -7.95
N VAL A 501 38.30 6.13 -8.95
CA VAL A 501 38.83 6.73 -10.18
C VAL A 501 39.57 8.05 -9.90
N ALA A 502 39.11 8.85 -8.95
CA ALA A 502 39.77 10.09 -8.57
C ALA A 502 41.11 9.86 -7.85
N GLN A 503 41.22 8.77 -7.09
CA GLN A 503 42.44 8.33 -6.39
C GLN A 503 43.44 7.64 -7.32
N GLY A 504 43.01 7.23 -8.51
CA GLY A 504 43.86 6.50 -9.46
C GLY A 504 44.03 5.04 -9.08
N GLU A 505 43.14 4.50 -8.25
CA GLU A 505 42.99 3.07 -8.03
C GLU A 505 42.36 2.47 -9.31
N GLU A 506 43.17 2.29 -10.35
CA GLU A 506 42.80 1.42 -11.47
C GLU A 506 42.70 0.00 -10.93
N GLU A 507 41.51 -0.59 -11.06
CA GLU A 507 41.36 -2.04 -11.07
C GLU A 507 42.29 -2.59 -12.15
N ASN A 508 43.39 -3.21 -11.72
CA ASN A 508 44.35 -3.93 -12.56
C ASN A 508 43.72 -5.24 -13.10
N ALA A 509 42.52 -5.16 -13.64
CA ALA A 509 41.80 -6.24 -14.28
C ALA A 509 41.26 -5.74 -15.63
N SER A 510 41.95 -6.14 -16.69
CA SER A 510 41.49 -6.10 -18.08
C SER A 510 41.28 -4.73 -18.71
N ARG A 511 42.30 -4.33 -19.48
CA ARG A 511 42.13 -3.50 -20.67
C ARG A 511 40.95 -4.04 -21.49
N SER A 512 40.02 -3.15 -21.86
CA SER A 512 38.91 -3.29 -22.82
C SER A 512 37.48 -3.60 -22.32
N SER A 513 37.08 -3.22 -21.10
CA SER A 513 35.65 -3.12 -20.76
C SER A 513 35.12 -1.70 -21.02
N GLY A 514 35.13 -1.27 -22.29
CA GLY A 514 34.56 0.01 -22.71
C GLY A 514 33.29 -0.23 -23.51
N TRP A 515 32.16 0.36 -23.08
CA TRP A 515 30.84 0.47 -23.75
C TRP A 515 30.13 -0.84 -24.19
N ALA A 516 30.86 -1.90 -24.52
CA ALA A 516 30.35 -3.18 -25.01
C ALA A 516 29.58 -3.98 -23.94
N SER A 517 29.92 -3.81 -22.66
CA SER A 517 29.20 -4.43 -21.54
C SER A 517 27.73 -3.98 -21.45
N TYR A 518 27.42 -2.73 -21.84
CA TYR A 518 26.05 -2.20 -21.83
C TYR A 518 25.23 -2.59 -23.08
N LEU A 519 25.87 -3.13 -24.12
CA LEU A 519 25.16 -3.57 -25.33
C LEU A 519 24.55 -4.98 -25.18
N HIS A 520 25.10 -5.84 -24.32
CA HIS A 520 24.57 -7.18 -24.10
C HIS A 520 23.20 -7.20 -23.42
N SER A 521 22.82 -6.15 -22.68
CA SER A 521 21.49 -6.02 -22.07
C SER A 521 20.41 -5.52 -23.05
N TRP A 522 20.79 -5.14 -24.29
CA TRP A 522 19.85 -4.70 -25.33
C TRP A 522 19.51 -5.84 -26.30
N SER A 523 20.40 -6.81 -26.48
CA SER A 523 20.10 -8.05 -27.19
C SER A 523 19.44 -9.03 -26.22
N GLY A 524 18.11 -9.10 -26.22
CA GLY A 524 17.32 -10.07 -25.46
C GLY A 524 17.54 -11.52 -25.91
N LEU A 525 18.77 -12.03 -25.80
CA LEU A 525 19.09 -13.45 -25.87
C LEU A 525 19.32 -13.97 -24.44
N ARG A 526 18.22 -14.34 -23.80
CA ARG A 526 18.17 -15.54 -22.97
C ARG A 526 16.81 -16.18 -23.06
#